data_AF-A0A1D9QDC5-F1
#
_entry.id   AF-A0A1D9QDC5-F1
#
_cell.length_a   1.000
_cell.length_b   1.000
_cell.length_c   1.000
_cell.angle_alpha   90.00
_cell.angle_beta   90.00
_cell.angle_gamma   90.00
#
_symmetry.space_group_name_H-M   'P 1'
#
loop_
_entity.id
_entity.type
_entity.pdbx_description
1 polymer ?
#
loop_
_entity_poly.entity_id
_entity_poly.type
_entity_poly.pdbx_seq_one_letter_code
_entity_poly.pdbx_strand_id
1 'polypeptide(L)'
;MTPRLPALSATSKDVRAYISRTLVTKLGTSPDIAEETAKLWKDGRGAELYDFTERSFRALFGEQTGWSLFRIVHEEKVQDWKQSIVGLISSFTMFGALTVTICLILRILLQCTSKAAFPYGFKKVGLPLFQASLVLGLSMINYGLQTPSFNSDAILVGGMMISFPTVFGVYLCSLPEVIRDEEGNSLGYALVAPS
;
A
#
# COMPACT_ATOMS: atom_id res chain seq x y z
N MET A 1 -14.92 -1.40 17.54
CA MET A 1 -13.89 -2.33 18.03
C MET A 1 -12.88 -1.52 18.81
N THR A 2 -12.44 -2.00 19.97
CA THR A 2 -11.40 -1.32 20.76
C THR A 2 -10.01 -1.64 20.18
N PRO A 3 -9.16 -0.64 19.94
CA PRO A 3 -7.80 -0.86 19.43
C PRO A 3 -6.99 -1.71 20.42
N ARG A 4 -6.07 -2.52 19.90
CA ARG A 4 -5.18 -3.38 20.71
C ARG A 4 -4.07 -2.55 21.34
N LEU A 5 -3.55 -1.59 20.57
CA LEU A 5 -2.59 -0.63 21.04
C LEU A 5 -3.26 0.49 21.86
N PRO A 6 -2.52 1.10 22.81
CA PRO A 6 -2.96 2.33 23.46
C PRO A 6 -3.26 3.42 22.43
N ALA A 7 -4.25 4.27 22.71
CA ALA A 7 -4.53 5.42 21.85
C ALA A 7 -3.30 6.32 21.69
N LEU A 8 -3.18 7.07 20.59
CA LEU A 8 -2.06 8.00 20.39
C LEU A 8 -1.97 9.06 21.50
N SER A 9 -3.10 9.44 22.09
CA SER A 9 -3.20 10.36 23.23
C SER A 9 -3.00 9.70 24.59
N ALA A 10 -2.71 8.39 24.64
CA ALA A 10 -2.55 7.65 25.90
C ALA A 10 -1.36 8.19 26.70
N THR A 11 -1.50 8.22 28.03
CA THR A 11 -0.46 8.72 28.92
C THR A 11 0.67 7.70 29.09
N SER A 12 1.82 8.11 29.62
CA SER A 12 2.91 7.18 29.92
C SER A 12 2.51 6.10 30.92
N LYS A 13 1.52 6.37 31.79
CA LYS A 13 0.95 5.37 32.70
C LYS A 13 0.19 4.28 31.93
N ASP A 14 -0.62 4.68 30.95
CA ASP A 14 -1.40 3.74 30.14
C ASP A 14 -0.49 2.88 29.26
N VAL A 15 0.56 3.48 28.68
CA VAL A 15 1.56 2.76 27.88
C VAL A 15 2.32 1.75 28.74
N ARG A 16 2.71 2.12 29.97
CA ARG A 16 3.36 1.19 30.90
C ARG A 16 2.46 0.01 31.28
N ALA A 17 1.20 0.28 31.57
CA ALA A 17 0.22 -0.78 31.86
C ALA A 17 0.08 -1.73 30.67
N TYR A 18 0.05 -1.19 29.44
CA TYR A 18 0.06 -1.98 28.22
C TYR A 18 1.33 -2.84 28.10
N ILE A 19 2.53 -2.25 28.24
CA ILE A 19 3.81 -2.98 28.13
C ILE A 19 3.87 -4.12 29.15
N SER A 20 3.58 -3.83 30.43
CA SER A 20 3.57 -4.84 31.48
C SER A 20 2.60 -5.98 31.15
N ARG A 21 1.35 -5.66 30.77
CA ARG A 21 0.36 -6.67 30.35
C ARG A 21 0.88 -7.50 29.17
N THR A 22 1.50 -6.88 28.18
CA THR A 22 2.04 -7.56 26.99
C THR A 22 3.19 -8.49 27.36
N LEU A 23 4.11 -8.06 28.23
CA LEU A 23 5.21 -8.89 28.73
C LEU A 23 4.70 -10.14 29.48
N VAL A 24 3.70 -9.98 30.34
CA VAL A 24 3.10 -11.10 31.07
C VAL A 24 2.36 -12.05 30.12
N THR A 25 1.47 -11.51 29.28
CA THR A 25 0.54 -12.33 28.49
C THR A 25 1.15 -12.94 27.23
N LYS A 26 2.08 -12.24 26.56
CA LYS A 26 2.67 -12.68 25.28
C LYS A 26 4.06 -13.28 25.46
N LEU A 27 4.82 -12.79 26.43
CA LEU A 27 6.20 -13.21 26.67
C LEU A 27 6.35 -14.12 27.90
N GLY A 28 5.26 -14.35 28.65
CA GLY A 28 5.26 -15.25 29.81
C GLY A 28 6.18 -14.77 30.95
N THR A 29 6.47 -13.46 30.99
CA THR A 29 7.36 -12.88 32.00
C THR A 29 6.65 -12.78 33.35
N SER A 30 7.38 -12.94 34.45
CA SER A 30 6.85 -12.71 35.80
C SER A 30 6.25 -11.30 35.91
N PRO A 31 5.09 -11.11 36.58
CA PRO A 31 4.46 -9.79 36.72
C PRO A 31 5.39 -8.74 37.34
N ASP A 32 6.23 -9.12 38.29
CA ASP A 32 7.16 -8.20 38.96
C ASP A 32 8.21 -7.67 37.97
N ILE A 33 8.81 -8.58 37.19
CA ILE A 33 9.80 -8.24 36.16
C ILE A 33 9.16 -7.42 35.04
N ALA A 34 7.92 -7.74 34.67
CA ALA A 34 7.18 -7.01 33.65
C ALA A 34 6.88 -5.58 34.08
N GLU A 35 6.53 -5.36 35.36
CA GLU A 35 6.32 -4.01 35.90
C GLU A 35 7.63 -3.21 35.98
N GLU A 36 8.72 -3.83 36.45
CA GLU A 36 10.05 -3.19 36.45
C GLU A 36 10.52 -2.82 35.05
N THR A 37 10.34 -3.72 34.09
CA THR A 37 10.67 -3.47 32.68
C THR A 37 9.81 -2.34 32.11
N ALA A 38 8.51 -2.34 32.40
CA ALA A 38 7.61 -1.27 31.96
C ALA A 38 8.02 0.09 32.56
N LYS A 39 8.53 0.15 33.79
CA LYS A 39 9.01 1.40 34.42
C LYS A 39 10.15 2.09 33.65
N LEU A 40 10.87 1.37 32.78
CA LEU A 40 11.87 1.95 31.88
C LEU A 40 11.24 2.95 30.90
N TRP A 41 9.96 2.79 30.57
CA TRP A 41 9.19 3.75 29.79
C TRP A 41 8.74 4.95 30.65
N LYS A 42 9.61 5.97 30.78
CA LYS A 42 9.40 7.11 31.70
C LYS A 42 8.35 8.11 31.19
N ASP A 43 8.64 8.77 30.07
CA ASP A 43 7.89 9.96 29.62
C ASP A 43 7.22 9.80 28.25
N GLY A 44 7.37 8.65 27.58
CA GLY A 44 6.73 8.42 26.29
C GLY A 44 5.20 8.32 26.42
N ARG A 45 4.46 8.93 25.51
CA ARG A 45 3.01 8.77 25.36
C ARG A 45 2.72 7.68 24.33
N GLY A 46 1.44 7.48 24.06
CA GLY A 46 0.99 6.55 23.03
C GLY A 46 1.63 6.86 21.68
N ALA A 47 1.66 8.11 21.23
CA ALA A 47 2.27 8.50 19.96
C ALA A 47 3.73 8.04 19.82
N GLU A 48 4.55 8.24 20.85
CA GLU A 48 5.97 7.83 20.83
C GLU A 48 6.12 6.30 20.75
N LEU A 49 5.17 5.53 21.28
CA LEU A 49 5.15 4.07 21.12
C LEU A 49 4.97 3.66 19.65
N TYR A 50 4.20 4.42 18.87
CA TYR A 50 3.95 4.14 17.44
C TYR A 50 5.12 4.51 16.53
N ASP A 51 5.92 5.50 16.95
CA ASP A 51 7.05 6.05 16.20
C ASP A 51 8.41 5.47 16.64
N PHE A 52 8.42 4.71 17.75
CA PHE A 52 9.64 4.12 18.28
C PHE A 52 10.23 3.08 17.31
N THR A 53 11.52 3.25 17.01
CA THR A 53 12.25 2.31 16.15
C THR A 53 12.67 1.06 16.91
N GLU A 54 12.95 -0.02 16.18
CA GLU A 54 13.51 -1.25 16.75
C GLU A 54 14.76 -0.99 17.59
N ARG A 55 15.67 -0.14 17.11
CA ARG A 55 16.90 0.24 17.84
C ARG A 55 16.57 0.93 19.15
N SER A 56 15.57 1.81 19.15
CA SER A 56 15.12 2.51 20.36
C SER A 56 14.52 1.54 21.38
N PHE A 57 13.72 0.56 20.93
CA PHE A 57 13.21 -0.50 21.79
C PHE A 57 14.33 -1.36 22.39
N ARG A 58 15.31 -1.79 21.57
CA ARG A 58 16.47 -2.57 22.05
C ARG A 58 17.33 -1.78 23.04
N ALA A 59 17.57 -0.50 22.76
CA ALA A 59 18.34 0.37 23.65
C ALA A 59 17.63 0.58 25.00
N LEU A 60 16.29 0.68 25.00
CA LEU A 60 15.52 0.95 26.21
C LEU A 60 15.26 -0.29 27.06
N PHE A 61 14.89 -1.40 26.44
CA PHE A 61 14.45 -2.63 27.15
C PHE A 61 15.48 -3.77 27.09
N GLY A 62 16.63 -3.55 26.46
CA GLY A 62 17.65 -4.58 26.20
C GLY A 62 17.40 -5.33 24.89
N GLU A 63 18.43 -6.05 24.44
CA GLU A 63 18.47 -6.63 23.09
C GLU A 63 17.30 -7.59 22.80
N GLN A 64 17.09 -8.59 23.67
CA GLN A 64 16.09 -9.63 23.46
C GLN A 64 14.66 -9.15 23.74
N THR A 65 14.45 -8.48 24.88
CA THR A 65 13.13 -7.98 25.30
C THR A 65 12.67 -6.85 24.41
N GLY A 66 13.57 -5.92 24.07
CA GLY A 66 13.26 -4.79 23.18
C GLY A 66 12.88 -5.27 21.78
N TRP A 67 13.65 -6.20 21.19
CA TRP A 67 13.28 -6.77 19.89
C TRP A 67 11.91 -7.46 19.91
N SER A 68 11.65 -8.27 20.94
CA SER A 68 10.38 -8.99 21.05
C SER A 68 9.20 -8.04 21.23
N LEU A 69 9.36 -7.00 22.05
CA LEU A 69 8.33 -6.01 22.30
C LEU A 69 8.06 -5.18 21.04
N PHE A 70 9.10 -4.75 20.32
CA PHE A 70 8.97 -4.07 19.03
C PHE A 70 8.16 -4.91 18.04
N ARG A 71 8.47 -6.20 17.91
CA ARG A 71 7.73 -7.11 17.03
C ARG A 71 6.25 -7.20 17.41
N ILE A 72 5.93 -7.34 18.70
CA ILE A 72 4.54 -7.42 19.18
C ILE A 72 3.78 -6.11 18.90
N VAL A 73 4.37 -4.96 19.25
CA VAL A 73 3.77 -3.64 19.00
C VAL A 73 3.51 -3.45 17.51
N HIS A 74 4.46 -3.83 16.66
CA HIS A 74 4.33 -3.74 15.21
C HIS A 74 3.23 -4.67 14.66
N GLU A 75 3.15 -5.92 15.13
CA GLU A 75 2.08 -6.86 14.78
C GLU A 75 0.70 -6.31 15.16
N GLU A 76 0.57 -5.72 16.35
CA GLU A 76 -0.68 -5.11 16.80
C GLU A 76 -1.02 -3.84 15.99
N LYS A 77 -0.03 -3.02 15.62
CA LYS A 77 -0.22 -1.85 14.74
C LYS A 77 -0.77 -2.27 13.37
N VAL A 78 -0.22 -3.33 12.79
CA VAL A 78 -0.72 -3.89 11.51
C VAL A 78 -2.13 -4.44 11.66
N GLN A 79 -2.45 -5.11 12.77
CA GLN A 79 -3.79 -5.64 13.02
C GLN A 79 -4.82 -4.54 13.21
N ASP A 80 -4.51 -3.52 14.01
CA ASP A 80 -5.38 -2.36 14.24
C ASP A 80 -5.61 -1.60 12.93
N TRP A 81 -4.56 -1.42 12.10
CA TRP A 81 -4.71 -0.82 10.78
C TRP A 81 -5.63 -1.64 9.86
N LYS A 82 -5.46 -2.97 9.80
CA LYS A 82 -6.31 -3.86 8.99
C LYS A 82 -7.78 -3.83 9.40
N GLN A 83 -8.06 -3.63 10.69
CA GLN A 83 -9.42 -3.53 11.23
C GLN A 83 -10.01 -2.12 11.13
N SER A 84 -9.18 -1.11 10.83
CA SER A 84 -9.65 0.26 10.61
C SER A 84 -10.40 0.39 9.28
N ILE A 85 -11.31 1.39 9.20
CA ILE A 85 -12.02 1.73 7.96
C ILE A 85 -11.03 2.08 6.84
N VAL A 86 -9.95 2.79 7.19
CA VAL A 86 -8.89 3.19 6.24
C VAL A 86 -8.20 1.96 5.65
N GLY A 87 -7.76 1.02 6.49
CA GLY A 87 -7.14 -0.22 6.03
C GLY A 87 -8.08 -1.08 5.21
N LEU A 88 -9.37 -1.12 5.57
CA LEU A 88 -10.40 -1.84 4.83
C LEU A 88 -10.61 -1.25 3.42
N ILE A 89 -10.85 0.06 3.33
CA ILE A 89 -11.02 0.77 2.05
C ILE A 89 -9.78 0.56 1.18
N SER A 90 -8.58 0.84 1.71
CA SER A 90 -7.33 0.72 0.95
C SER A 90 -7.08 -0.71 0.47
N SER A 91 -7.40 -1.72 1.28
CA SER A 91 -7.31 -3.13 0.86
C SER A 91 -8.29 -3.44 -0.27
N PHE A 92 -9.56 -3.07 -0.14
CA PHE A 92 -10.56 -3.32 -1.18
C PHE A 92 -10.25 -2.60 -2.49
N THR A 93 -9.79 -1.34 -2.43
CA THR A 93 -9.37 -0.60 -3.61
C THR A 93 -8.21 -1.29 -4.33
N MET A 94 -7.19 -1.77 -3.59
CA MET A 94 -6.06 -2.50 -4.17
C MET A 94 -6.49 -3.80 -4.85
N PHE A 95 -7.25 -4.67 -4.15
CA PHE A 95 -7.71 -5.94 -4.73
C PHE A 95 -8.71 -5.75 -5.87
N GLY A 96 -9.57 -4.73 -5.78
CA GLY A 96 -10.49 -4.36 -6.85
C GLY A 96 -9.74 -3.93 -8.11
N ALA A 97 -8.75 -3.03 -7.98
CA ALA A 97 -7.92 -2.58 -9.11
C ALA A 97 -7.14 -3.74 -9.75
N LEU A 98 -6.59 -4.65 -8.94
CA LEU A 98 -5.91 -5.85 -9.41
C LEU A 98 -6.87 -6.74 -10.22
N THR A 99 -8.07 -6.99 -9.68
CA THR A 99 -9.09 -7.81 -10.33
C THR A 99 -9.51 -7.23 -11.67
N VAL A 100 -9.78 -5.93 -11.75
CA VAL A 100 -10.13 -5.24 -12.99
C VAL A 100 -9.01 -5.35 -14.02
N THR A 101 -7.76 -5.15 -13.60
CA THR A 101 -6.59 -5.25 -14.49
C THR A 101 -6.45 -6.66 -15.07
N ILE A 102 -6.58 -7.70 -14.23
CA ILE A 102 -6.54 -9.10 -14.68
C ILE A 102 -7.69 -9.39 -15.66
N CYS A 103 -8.92 -8.96 -15.36
CA CYS A 103 -10.07 -9.14 -16.26
C CYS A 103 -9.85 -8.49 -17.63
N LEU A 104 -9.24 -7.30 -17.69
CA LEU A 104 -8.92 -6.63 -18.95
C LEU A 104 -7.82 -7.37 -19.73
N ILE A 105 -6.76 -7.82 -19.06
CA ILE A 105 -5.71 -8.64 -19.70
C ILE A 105 -6.32 -9.92 -20.27
N LEU A 106 -7.15 -10.63 -19.50
CA LEU A 106 -7.83 -11.84 -19.97
C LEU A 106 -8.73 -11.55 -21.18
N ARG A 107 -9.48 -10.44 -21.15
CA ARG A 107 -10.31 -10.02 -22.30
C ARG A 107 -9.48 -9.79 -23.56
N ILE A 108 -8.33 -9.14 -23.43
CA ILE A 108 -7.39 -8.88 -24.55
C ILE A 108 -6.81 -10.20 -25.07
N LEU A 109 -6.38 -11.10 -24.18
CA LEU A 109 -5.84 -12.40 -24.55
C LEU A 109 -6.89 -13.25 -25.28
N LEU A 110 -8.13 -13.32 -24.77
CA LEU A 110 -9.23 -14.02 -25.41
C LEU A 110 -9.53 -13.47 -26.81
N GLN A 111 -9.51 -12.14 -26.96
CA GLN A 111 -9.67 -11.49 -28.28
C GLN A 111 -8.53 -11.82 -29.24
N CYS A 112 -7.28 -11.92 -28.76
CA CYS A 112 -6.15 -12.34 -29.59
C CYS A 112 -6.29 -13.80 -30.06
N THR A 113 -6.83 -14.68 -29.21
CA THR A 113 -6.97 -16.11 -29.54
C THR A 113 -8.10 -16.40 -30.53
N SER A 114 -9.14 -15.57 -30.57
CA SER A 114 -10.36 -15.89 -31.34
C SER A 114 -10.25 -15.62 -32.85
N LYS A 115 -9.10 -15.14 -33.37
CA LYS A 115 -8.91 -14.72 -34.78
C LYS A 115 -9.98 -13.75 -35.30
N ALA A 116 -10.84 -13.20 -34.45
CA ALA A 116 -11.83 -12.20 -34.79
C ALA A 116 -11.15 -10.85 -34.94
N ALA A 117 -10.27 -10.78 -35.94
CA ALA A 117 -9.54 -9.66 -36.47
C ALA A 117 -8.86 -8.75 -35.43
N PHE A 118 -7.75 -8.17 -35.83
CA PHE A 118 -7.18 -7.02 -35.17
C PHE A 118 -7.69 -5.75 -35.90
N PRO A 119 -9.00 -5.41 -35.99
CA PRO A 119 -9.41 -4.18 -36.68
C PRO A 119 -9.34 -2.98 -35.74
N TYR A 120 -9.06 -3.20 -34.45
CA TYR A 120 -8.96 -2.15 -33.45
C TYR A 120 -7.49 -1.80 -33.25
N GLY A 121 -7.08 -0.66 -33.82
CA GLY A 121 -5.72 -0.13 -33.68
C GLY A 121 -5.24 -0.08 -32.23
N PHE A 122 -3.92 -0.16 -32.04
CA PHE A 122 -3.24 -0.23 -30.74
C PHE A 122 -3.77 0.77 -29.70
N LYS A 123 -4.21 1.97 -30.12
CA LYS A 123 -4.80 2.99 -29.24
C LYS A 123 -6.12 2.56 -28.59
N LYS A 124 -7.03 1.86 -29.28
CA LYS A 124 -8.36 1.51 -28.75
C LYS A 124 -8.31 0.39 -27.71
N VAL A 125 -7.34 -0.52 -27.81
CA VAL A 125 -7.14 -1.62 -26.84
C VAL A 125 -6.12 -1.24 -25.77
N GLY A 126 -5.11 -0.45 -26.12
CA GLY A 126 -4.06 -0.01 -25.20
C GLY A 126 -4.55 0.97 -24.14
N LEU A 127 -5.37 1.96 -24.51
CA LEU A 127 -5.83 2.99 -23.57
C LEU A 127 -6.51 2.44 -22.30
N PRO A 128 -7.53 1.55 -22.37
CA PRO A 128 -8.16 1.00 -21.16
C PRO A 128 -7.20 0.15 -20.32
N LEU A 129 -6.25 -0.56 -20.94
CA LEU A 129 -5.24 -1.33 -20.22
C LEU A 129 -4.26 -0.41 -19.48
N PHE A 130 -3.79 0.66 -20.13
CA PHE A 130 -2.92 1.65 -19.50
C PHE A 130 -3.63 2.39 -18.36
N GLN A 131 -4.91 2.74 -18.53
CA GLN A 131 -5.72 3.35 -17.48
C GLN A 131 -5.92 2.41 -16.27
N ALA A 132 -6.27 1.14 -16.50
CA ALA A 132 -6.43 0.17 -15.42
C ALA A 132 -5.12 -0.10 -14.68
N SER A 133 -4.02 -0.21 -15.43
CA SER A 133 -2.69 -0.39 -14.85
C SER A 133 -2.26 0.84 -14.04
N LEU A 134 -2.60 2.06 -14.49
CA LEU A 134 -2.35 3.28 -13.73
C LEU A 134 -3.15 3.28 -12.41
N VAL A 135 -4.43 2.92 -12.44
CA VAL A 135 -5.27 2.79 -11.23
C VAL A 135 -4.69 1.74 -10.28
N LEU A 136 -4.22 0.59 -10.80
CA LEU A 136 -3.54 -0.42 -10.01
C LEU A 136 -2.28 0.15 -9.35
N GLY A 137 -1.39 0.79 -10.12
CA GLY A 137 -0.16 1.39 -9.58
C GLY A 137 -0.44 2.44 -8.49
N LEU A 138 -1.42 3.33 -8.71
CA LEU A 138 -1.83 4.32 -7.72
C LEU A 138 -2.45 3.68 -6.47
N SER A 139 -3.25 2.61 -6.63
CA SER A 139 -3.81 1.87 -5.49
C SER A 139 -2.74 1.19 -4.66
N MET A 140 -1.68 0.66 -5.30
CA MET A 140 -0.52 0.07 -4.62
C MET A 140 0.30 1.12 -3.90
N ILE A 141 0.53 2.29 -4.50
CA ILE A 141 1.20 3.42 -3.85
C ILE A 141 0.41 3.84 -2.61
N ASN A 142 -0.90 4.06 -2.74
CA ASN A 142 -1.76 4.44 -1.62
C ASN A 142 -1.76 3.38 -0.51
N TYR A 143 -1.85 2.10 -0.87
CA TYR A 143 -1.78 1.00 0.09
C TYR A 143 -0.42 0.96 0.80
N GLY A 144 0.68 1.07 0.04
CA GLY A 144 2.05 1.05 0.55
C GLY A 144 2.35 2.21 1.50
N LEU A 145 1.87 3.42 1.20
CA LEU A 145 2.03 4.59 2.08
C LEU A 145 1.25 4.46 3.39
N GLN A 146 0.10 3.80 3.37
CA GLN A 146 -0.77 3.72 4.54
C GLN A 146 -0.49 2.49 5.42
N THR A 147 -0.02 1.39 4.83
CA THR A 147 0.17 0.13 5.56
C THR A 147 1.41 0.21 6.45
N PRO A 148 1.29 -0.05 7.76
CA PRO A 148 2.45 -0.09 8.66
C PRO A 148 3.19 -1.45 8.58
N SER A 149 3.13 -2.13 7.43
CA SER A 149 3.73 -3.46 7.23
C SER A 149 5.19 -3.34 6.81
N PHE A 150 6.05 -4.31 7.15
CA PHE A 150 7.44 -4.34 6.65
C PHE A 150 7.55 -4.41 5.13
N ASN A 151 6.49 -4.86 4.44
CA ASN A 151 6.46 -4.92 2.99
C ASN A 151 5.91 -3.64 2.34
N SER A 152 5.62 -2.58 3.12
CA SER A 152 5.09 -1.31 2.61
C SER A 152 5.95 -0.74 1.48
N ASP A 153 7.27 -0.73 1.69
CA ASP A 153 8.24 -0.15 0.75
C ASP A 153 8.28 -0.93 -0.56
N ALA A 154 8.24 -2.26 -0.49
CA ALA A 154 8.22 -3.10 -1.69
C ALA A 154 6.93 -2.89 -2.51
N ILE A 155 5.77 -2.79 -1.84
CA ILE A 155 4.48 -2.51 -2.50
C ILE A 155 4.49 -1.11 -3.14
N LEU A 156 5.03 -0.12 -2.41
CA LEU A 156 5.16 1.25 -2.87
C LEU A 156 6.02 1.35 -4.14
N VAL A 157 7.22 0.75 -4.12
CA VAL A 157 8.13 0.71 -5.27
C VAL A 157 7.47 0.00 -6.45
N GLY A 158 6.80 -1.14 -6.20
CA GLY A 158 6.05 -1.86 -7.23
C GLY A 158 4.96 -1.00 -7.87
N GLY A 159 4.22 -0.24 -7.06
CA GLY A 159 3.22 0.71 -7.56
C GLY A 159 3.82 1.81 -8.42
N MET A 160 4.96 2.40 -8.01
CA MET A 160 5.68 3.40 -8.80
C MET A 160 6.17 2.85 -10.14
N MET A 161 6.72 1.62 -10.13
CA MET A 161 7.18 0.95 -11.34
C MET A 161 6.05 0.69 -12.35
N ILE A 162 4.82 0.47 -11.88
CA ILE A 162 3.65 0.30 -12.75
C ILE A 162 3.14 1.66 -13.24
N SER A 163 3.01 2.66 -12.36
CA SER A 163 2.45 3.97 -12.68
C SER A 163 3.29 4.78 -13.65
N PHE A 164 4.62 4.79 -13.51
CA PHE A 164 5.48 5.67 -14.32
C PHE A 164 5.43 5.35 -15.83
N PRO A 165 5.58 4.08 -16.28
CA PRO A 165 5.46 3.74 -17.70
C PRO A 165 4.02 3.86 -18.23
N THR A 166 3.01 3.65 -17.38
CA THR A 166 1.61 3.74 -17.81
C THR A 166 1.17 5.17 -18.07
N VAL A 167 1.66 6.15 -17.30
CA VAL A 167 1.44 7.57 -17.62
C VAL A 167 1.96 7.92 -19.02
N PHE A 168 3.16 7.44 -19.36
CA PHE A 168 3.73 7.63 -20.69
C PHE A 168 2.92 6.90 -21.77
N GLY A 169 2.47 5.68 -21.50
CA GLY A 169 1.59 4.91 -22.39
C GLY A 169 0.24 5.60 -22.65
N VAL A 170 -0.41 6.12 -21.60
CA VAL A 170 -1.64 6.92 -21.73
C VAL A 170 -1.36 8.16 -22.58
N TYR A 171 -0.30 8.91 -22.28
CA TYR A 171 0.07 10.11 -23.02
C TYR A 171 0.27 9.82 -24.52
N LEU A 172 1.04 8.79 -24.86
CA LEU A 172 1.26 8.38 -26.26
C LEU A 172 -0.04 7.95 -26.96
N CYS A 173 -0.91 7.22 -26.25
CA CYS A 173 -2.22 6.83 -26.80
C CYS A 173 -3.17 8.02 -26.98
N SER A 174 -3.01 9.09 -26.20
CA SER A 174 -3.81 10.32 -26.31
C SER A 174 -3.33 11.29 -27.39
N LEU A 175 -2.13 11.11 -27.95
CA LEU A 175 -1.66 11.96 -29.05
C LEU A 175 -2.52 11.76 -30.30
N PRO A 176 -2.94 12.85 -30.98
CA PRO A 176 -3.69 12.76 -32.22
C PRO A 176 -2.87 12.01 -33.28
N GLU A 177 -3.53 11.18 -34.08
CA GLU A 177 -2.89 10.53 -35.22
C GLU A 177 -2.60 11.59 -36.29
N VAL A 178 -1.33 11.78 -36.63
CA VAL A 178 -0.94 12.59 -37.79
C VAL A 178 -1.21 11.76 -39.03
N ILE A 179 -2.33 12.06 -39.71
CA ILE A 179 -2.65 11.47 -41.00
C ILE A 179 -1.69 12.09 -42.02
N ARG A 180 -0.83 11.27 -42.63
CA ARG A 180 0.00 11.66 -43.79
C ARG A 180 -0.64 11.08 -45.04
N ASP A 181 -0.71 11.86 -46.12
CA ASP A 181 -1.05 11.31 -47.42
C ASP A 181 0.09 10.43 -47.98
N GLU A 182 -0.19 9.73 -49.09
CA GLU A 182 0.81 8.89 -49.78
C GLU A 182 2.01 9.68 -50.32
N GLU A 183 1.94 11.01 -50.39
CA GLU A 183 3.05 11.90 -50.77
C GLU A 183 3.87 12.40 -49.56
N GLY A 184 3.49 12.02 -48.34
CA GLY A 184 4.17 12.40 -47.09
C GLY A 184 3.80 13.78 -46.57
N ASN A 185 2.81 14.47 -47.16
CA ASN A 185 2.34 15.76 -46.69
C ASN A 185 1.42 15.61 -45.47
N SER A 186 1.64 16.48 -44.48
CA SER A 186 0.84 16.55 -43.25
C SER A 186 -0.54 17.11 -43.57
N LEU A 187 -1.58 16.27 -43.58
CA LEU A 187 -2.97 16.67 -43.87
C LEU A 187 -3.67 17.44 -42.72
N GLY A 188 -2.95 17.80 -41.66
CA GLY A 188 -3.52 18.47 -40.48
C GLY A 188 -4.15 17.50 -39.49
N TYR A 189 -4.32 17.97 -38.25
CA TYR A 189 -4.85 17.15 -37.15
C TYR A 189 -6.34 16.90 -37.34
N ALA A 190 -6.74 15.66 -37.61
CA ALA A 190 -8.14 15.26 -37.56
C ALA A 190 -8.58 15.20 -36.08
N LEU A 191 -9.30 16.22 -35.63
CA LEU A 191 -10.09 16.15 -34.40
C LEU A 191 -11.19 15.10 -34.62
N VAL A 192 -10.97 13.89 -34.09
CA VAL A 192 -11.98 12.84 -34.06
C VAL A 192 -13.13 13.33 -33.18
N ALA A 193 -14.25 13.69 -33.80
CA ALA A 193 -15.49 14.01 -33.09
C ALA A 193 -16.00 12.75 -32.36
N PRO A 194 -16.41 12.85 -31.09
CA PRO A 194 -16.94 11.70 -30.36
C PRO A 194 -18.34 11.35 -30.88
N SER A 195 -18.52 10.09 -31.31
CA SER A 195 -19.82 9.44 -31.52
C SER A 195 -20.30 8.77 -30.25
#